data_AF-W4V677-F1
#
_entry.id   AF-W4V677-F1
#
_cell.length_a   1.000
_cell.length_b   1.000
_cell.length_c   1.000
_cell.angle_alpha   90.00
_cell.angle_beta   90.00
_cell.angle_gamma   90.00
#
_symmetry.space_group_name_H-M   'P 1'
#
loop_
_entity.id
_entity.type
_entity.pdbx_description
1 polymer ?
#
loop_
_entity_poly.entity_id
_entity_poly.type
_entity_poly.pdbx_seq_one_letter_code
_entity_poly.pdbx_strand_id
1 'polypeptide(L)'
;MGAGDYVVHEAMELLSFTKDITIYTDGKELQVSEKFAEAAKKFNINSKAIYRIDGNEFLQKIFFKDGTSEDIDGLFIAYESPSSVDFARKLGIIVEGNAVVVDKNQQTNLEGLFAAGDCTGGFKQIATAVGQGALAGKRMVEYVNSLRIEKSAL
;
A
#
# COMPACT_ATOMS: atom_id res chain seq x y z
N MET A 1 8.90 3.59 -7.43
CA MET A 1 9.00 5.05 -7.27
C MET A 1 8.64 5.42 -5.85
N GLY A 2 9.52 6.15 -5.17
CA GLY A 2 9.40 6.48 -3.75
C GLY A 2 10.76 6.82 -3.16
N ALA A 3 10.79 7.33 -1.93
CA ALA A 3 12.02 7.84 -1.30
C ALA A 3 12.20 7.39 0.16
N GLY A 4 11.40 6.42 0.63
CA GLY A 4 11.44 5.91 2.01
C GLY A 4 11.62 4.39 2.07
N ASP A 5 11.65 3.82 3.27
CA ASP A 5 11.74 2.36 3.50
C ASP A 5 10.77 1.54 2.64
N TYR A 6 9.56 2.05 2.42
CA TYR A 6 8.53 1.34 1.67
C TYR A 6 8.95 1.05 0.23
N VAL A 7 9.67 1.95 -0.45
CA VAL A 7 10.12 1.71 -1.82
C VAL A 7 11.15 0.58 -1.88
N VAL A 8 11.99 0.45 -0.86
CA VAL A 8 12.99 -0.63 -0.77
C VAL A 8 12.31 -1.96 -0.48
N HIS A 9 11.32 -1.95 0.41
CA HIS A 9 10.50 -3.13 0.68
C HIS A 9 9.82 -3.65 -0.59
N GLU A 10 9.10 -2.79 -1.32
CA GLU A 10 8.41 -3.18 -2.56
C GLU A 10 9.40 -3.60 -3.65
N ALA A 11 10.57 -2.95 -3.76
CA ALA A 11 11.62 -3.38 -4.68
C ALA A 11 12.14 -4.79 -4.37
N MET A 12 12.23 -5.18 -3.10
CA MET A 12 12.59 -6.56 -2.72
C MET A 12 11.52 -7.58 -3.11
N GLU A 13 10.23 -7.25 -2.96
CA GLU A 13 9.13 -8.12 -3.40
C GLU A 13 9.19 -8.36 -4.92
N LEU A 14 9.53 -7.33 -5.69
CA LEU A 14 9.67 -7.41 -7.15
C LEU A 14 10.83 -8.29 -7.63
N LEU A 15 11.81 -8.62 -6.78
CA LEU A 15 12.92 -9.52 -7.12
C LEU A 15 12.46 -10.93 -7.50
N SER A 16 11.25 -11.33 -7.10
CA SER A 16 10.65 -12.60 -7.51
C SER A 16 10.23 -12.61 -8.98
N PHE A 17 10.17 -11.44 -9.64
CA PHE A 17 9.74 -11.29 -11.03
C PHE A 17 10.87 -10.83 -11.96
N THR A 18 11.74 -9.91 -11.51
CA THR A 18 12.86 -9.41 -12.32
C THR A 18 14.03 -8.96 -11.45
N LYS A 19 15.24 -8.94 -12.02
CA LYS A 19 16.44 -8.35 -11.41
C LYS A 19 16.72 -6.92 -11.88
N ASP A 20 16.06 -6.50 -12.96
CA ASP A 20 16.21 -5.15 -13.51
C ASP A 20 15.23 -4.21 -12.81
N ILE A 21 15.69 -3.60 -11.71
CA ILE A 21 14.87 -2.76 -10.84
C ILE A 21 15.64 -1.47 -10.54
N THR A 22 14.98 -0.36 -10.83
CA THR A 22 15.46 1.00 -10.52
C THR A 22 14.50 1.70 -9.57
N ILE A 23 15.03 2.26 -8.48
CA ILE A 23 14.31 3.11 -7.54
C ILE A 23 14.37 4.55 -8.05
N TYR A 24 13.25 5.04 -8.57
CA TYR A 24 13.05 6.44 -8.91
C TYR A 24 12.56 7.24 -7.69
N THR A 25 13.29 8.29 -7.28
CA THR A 25 12.96 9.09 -6.08
C THR A 25 12.29 10.44 -6.40
N ASP A 26 12.15 10.79 -7.68
CA ASP A 26 11.49 12.02 -8.14
C ASP A 26 12.08 13.30 -7.53
N GLY A 27 13.40 13.46 -7.66
CA GLY A 27 14.08 14.65 -7.13
C GLY A 27 14.31 14.65 -5.62
N LYS A 28 13.84 13.62 -4.89
CA LYS A 28 14.03 13.51 -3.44
C LYS A 28 15.29 12.71 -3.10
N GLU A 29 15.87 12.98 -1.94
CA GLU A 29 16.89 12.11 -1.36
C GLU A 29 16.25 10.81 -0.86
N LEU A 30 16.92 9.68 -1.09
CA LEU A 30 16.47 8.39 -0.58
C LEU A 30 16.75 8.32 0.93
N GLN A 31 15.69 8.34 1.74
CA GLN A 31 15.77 8.27 3.20
C GLN A 31 15.35 6.88 3.67
N VAL A 32 16.34 6.04 3.97
CA VAL A 32 16.11 4.65 4.42
C VAL A 32 16.64 4.45 5.83
N SER A 33 15.90 3.71 6.64
CA SER A 33 16.34 3.29 7.96
C SER A 33 17.48 2.27 7.86
N GLU A 34 18.22 2.10 8.96
CA GLU A 34 19.31 1.12 9.05
C GLU A 34 18.89 -0.30 8.63
N LYS A 35 17.62 -0.65 8.91
CA LYS A 35 17.02 -1.93 8.53
C LYS A 35 17.07 -2.20 7.01
N PHE A 36 16.90 -1.16 6.20
CA PHE A 36 16.80 -1.27 4.74
C PHE A 36 18.04 -0.76 4.00
N ALA A 37 19.04 -0.21 4.70
CA ALA A 37 20.25 0.36 4.10
C ALA A 37 21.02 -0.65 3.21
N GLU A 38 21.24 -1.88 3.68
CA GLU A 38 21.93 -2.90 2.87
C GLU A 38 21.08 -3.42 1.71
N ALA A 39 19.75 -3.48 1.89
CA ALA A 39 18.85 -3.89 0.82
C ALA A 39 18.80 -2.84 -0.30
N ALA A 40 18.80 -1.55 0.05
CA ALA A 40 18.77 -0.44 -0.90
C ALA A 40 19.96 -0.49 -1.88
N LYS A 41 21.14 -0.91 -1.42
CA LYS A 41 22.36 -1.05 -2.25
C LYS A 41 22.23 -2.08 -3.38
N LYS A 42 21.22 -2.96 -3.34
CA LYS A 42 20.98 -3.96 -4.39
C LYS A 42 20.33 -3.37 -5.64
N PHE A 43 19.79 -2.15 -5.55
CA PHE A 43 18.99 -1.54 -6.61
C PHE A 43 19.70 -0.34 -7.20
N ASN A 44 19.47 -0.11 -8.50
CA ASN A 44 19.85 1.15 -9.11
C ASN A 44 18.97 2.27 -8.52
N ILE A 45 19.55 3.45 -8.33
CA ILE A 45 18.81 4.62 -7.82
C ILE A 45 18.93 5.73 -8.85
N ASN A 46 17.78 6.25 -9.29
CA ASN A 46 17.70 7.43 -10.14
C ASN A 46 16.94 8.52 -9.38
N SER A 47 17.65 9.59 -9.03
CA SER A 47 17.11 10.70 -8.25
C SER A 47 16.60 11.88 -9.08
N LYS A 48 16.60 11.77 -10.41
CA LYS A 48 16.11 12.86 -11.28
C LYS A 48 14.64 13.15 -11.01
N ALA A 49 14.28 14.43 -11.05
CA ALA A 49 12.89 14.86 -10.95
C ALA A 49 12.13 14.43 -12.21
N ILE A 50 11.01 13.74 -12.02
CA ILE A 50 10.18 13.22 -13.10
C ILE A 50 9.34 14.38 -13.64
N TYR A 51 9.26 14.45 -14.97
CA TYR A 51 8.45 15.41 -15.68
C TYR A 51 7.16 14.78 -16.21
N ARG A 52 7.29 13.62 -16.86
CA ARG A 52 6.19 12.95 -17.54
C ARG A 52 6.45 11.46 -17.63
N ILE A 53 5.38 10.68 -17.58
CA ILE A 53 5.37 9.27 -17.92
C ILE A 53 4.59 9.13 -19.23
N ASP A 54 5.09 8.31 -20.15
CA ASP A 54 4.52 8.19 -21.49
C ASP A 54 4.43 6.74 -21.94
N GLY A 55 3.51 6.51 -22.87
CA GLY A 55 3.16 5.20 -23.39
C GLY A 55 1.93 5.28 -24.27
N ASN A 56 1.74 4.29 -25.13
CA ASN A 56 0.53 4.17 -25.95
C ASN A 56 -0.51 3.31 -25.21
N GLU A 57 -0.70 2.06 -25.62
CA GLU A 57 -1.56 1.12 -24.88
C GLU A 57 -0.99 0.73 -23.52
N PHE A 58 0.34 0.75 -23.39
CA PHE A 58 1.07 0.44 -22.16
C PHE A 58 2.15 1.49 -21.89
N LEU A 59 2.59 1.55 -20.63
CA LEU A 59 3.75 2.31 -20.21
C LEU A 59 4.99 1.90 -21.01
N GLN A 60 5.77 2.88 -21.45
CA GLN A 60 7.01 2.62 -22.20
C GLN A 60 8.18 3.50 -21.77
N LYS A 61 7.92 4.69 -21.21
CA LYS A 61 8.97 5.69 -21.02
C LYS A 61 8.72 6.60 -19.84
N ILE A 62 9.81 7.01 -19.20
CA ILE A 62 9.85 8.09 -18.21
C ILE A 62 10.71 9.25 -18.74
N PHE A 63 10.22 10.47 -18.58
CA PHE A 63 10.91 11.71 -18.93
C PHE A 63 11.22 12.50 -17.67
N PHE A 64 12.42 13.08 -17.62
CA PHE A 64 12.91 13.86 -16.48
C PHE A 64 12.95 15.35 -16.80
N LYS A 65 12.96 16.18 -15.75
CA LYS A 65 13.00 17.64 -15.88
C LYS A 65 14.32 18.18 -16.46
N ASP A 66 15.38 17.37 -16.47
CA ASP A 66 16.65 17.70 -17.12
C ASP A 66 16.64 17.46 -18.65
N GLY A 67 15.51 17.01 -19.19
CA GLY A 67 15.34 16.72 -20.62
C GLY A 67 15.75 15.30 -21.03
N THR A 68 16.30 14.49 -20.12
CA THR A 68 16.62 13.09 -20.39
C THR A 68 15.40 12.16 -20.25
N SER A 69 15.51 10.93 -20.75
CA SER A 69 14.46 9.92 -20.65
C SER A 69 15.04 8.51 -20.54
N GLU A 70 14.27 7.59 -19.97
CA GLU A 70 14.58 6.15 -19.89
C GLU A 70 13.39 5.33 -20.37
N ASP A 71 13.66 4.26 -21.15
CA ASP A 71 12.65 3.27 -21.51
C ASP A 71 12.40 2.38 -20.28
N ILE A 72 11.13 2.14 -19.94
CA ILE A 72 10.72 1.30 -18.82
C ILE A 72 9.49 0.47 -19.18
N ASP A 73 9.45 -0.78 -18.71
CA ASP A 73 8.32 -1.68 -18.95
C ASP A 73 7.25 -1.61 -17.86
N GLY A 74 7.59 -1.06 -16.69
CA GLY A 74 6.73 -1.07 -15.51
C GLY A 74 7.10 0.03 -14.51
N LEU A 75 6.08 0.60 -13.86
CA LEU A 75 6.28 1.58 -12.80
C LEU A 75 5.37 1.26 -11.62
N PHE A 76 5.98 0.91 -10.49
CA PHE A 76 5.28 0.70 -9.22
C PHE A 76 5.44 1.94 -8.34
N ILE A 77 4.31 2.44 -7.82
CA ILE A 77 4.27 3.62 -6.96
C ILE A 77 4.28 3.15 -5.49
N ALA A 78 5.30 3.56 -4.74
CA ALA A 78 5.51 3.24 -3.33
C ALA A 78 5.97 4.50 -2.58
N TYR A 79 5.14 5.55 -2.62
CA TYR A 79 5.38 6.77 -1.86
C TYR A 79 5.04 6.56 -0.38
N GLU A 80 5.90 7.10 0.48
CA GLU A 80 5.69 7.15 1.93
C GLU A 80 5.50 5.77 2.56
N SER A 81 4.28 5.42 2.94
CA SER A 81 3.88 4.18 3.58
C SER A 81 2.69 3.57 2.84
N PRO A 82 2.47 2.25 2.92
CA PRO A 82 1.31 1.63 2.30
C PRO A 82 0.03 2.21 2.88
N SER A 83 -0.88 2.66 2.01
CA SER A 83 -2.20 3.09 2.45
C SER A 83 -3.04 1.92 2.93
N SER A 84 -4.10 2.20 3.67
CA SER A 84 -5.11 1.19 4.05
C SER A 84 -5.70 0.48 2.83
N VAL A 85 -5.76 1.17 1.69
CA VAL A 85 -6.23 0.63 0.42
C VAL A 85 -5.20 -0.27 -0.25
N ASP A 86 -3.91 0.06 -0.17
CA ASP A 86 -2.85 -0.81 -0.69
C ASP A 86 -2.83 -2.13 0.09
N PHE A 87 -2.94 -2.06 1.41
CA PHE A 87 -3.11 -3.22 2.27
C PHE A 87 -4.37 -4.02 1.90
N ALA A 88 -5.51 -3.34 1.76
CA ALA A 88 -6.78 -3.98 1.40
C ALA A 88 -6.71 -4.71 0.06
N ARG A 89 -6.17 -4.07 -0.98
CA ARG A 89 -6.00 -4.68 -2.31
C ARG A 89 -5.08 -5.90 -2.26
N LYS A 90 -3.97 -5.84 -1.52
CA LYS A 90 -3.05 -6.98 -1.35
C LYS A 90 -3.73 -8.19 -0.68
N LEU A 91 -4.71 -7.96 0.20
CA LEU A 91 -5.47 -9.02 0.84
C LEU A 91 -6.70 -9.50 0.03
N GLY A 92 -7.04 -8.87 -1.09
CA GLY A 92 -8.27 -9.17 -1.81
C GLY A 92 -9.53 -8.61 -1.12
N ILE A 93 -9.36 -7.56 -0.31
CA ILE A 93 -10.48 -6.81 0.27
C ILE A 93 -11.06 -5.87 -0.79
N ILE A 94 -12.39 -5.77 -0.83
CA ILE A 94 -13.11 -4.89 -1.75
C ILE A 94 -12.85 -3.43 -1.35
N VAL A 95 -12.50 -2.61 -2.34
CA VAL A 95 -12.24 -1.17 -2.21
C VAL A 95 -13.06 -0.43 -3.25
N GLU A 96 -13.70 0.67 -2.84
CA GLU A 96 -14.35 1.64 -3.73
C GLU A 96 -13.59 2.96 -3.67
N GLY A 97 -12.99 3.36 -4.80
CA GLY A 97 -12.11 4.52 -4.87
C GLY A 97 -10.91 4.38 -3.92
N ASN A 98 -10.90 5.17 -2.85
CA ASN A 98 -9.87 5.13 -1.80
C ASN A 98 -10.44 4.73 -0.42
N ALA A 99 -11.51 3.95 -0.41
CA ALA A 99 -12.20 3.49 0.80
C ALA A 99 -12.36 1.97 0.80
N VAL A 100 -12.01 1.34 1.92
CA VAL A 100 -12.29 -0.06 2.22
C VAL A 100 -13.79 -0.23 2.40
N VAL A 101 -14.39 -1.12 1.61
CA VAL A 101 -15.82 -1.42 1.72
C VAL A 101 -16.06 -2.27 2.95
N VAL A 102 -17.00 -1.84 3.79
CA VAL A 102 -17.42 -2.55 4.99
C VAL A 102 -18.93 -2.64 5.06
N ASP A 103 -19.43 -3.66 5.75
CA ASP A 103 -20.84 -3.77 6.09
C ASP A 103 -21.22 -2.85 7.28
N LYS A 104 -22.48 -2.91 7.71
CA LYS A 104 -22.99 -2.15 8.86
C LYS A 104 -22.33 -2.51 10.21
N ASN A 105 -21.56 -3.59 10.26
CA ASN A 105 -20.83 -4.07 11.43
C ASN A 105 -19.33 -3.76 11.34
N GLN A 106 -18.91 -2.96 10.36
CA GLN A 106 -17.52 -2.64 10.06
C GLN A 106 -16.68 -3.82 9.57
N GLN A 107 -17.33 -4.90 9.13
CA GLN A 107 -16.66 -6.09 8.61
C GLN A 107 -16.42 -5.95 7.11
N THR A 108 -15.23 -6.35 6.66
CA THR A 108 -14.89 -6.43 5.23
C THR A 108 -15.52 -7.66 4.59
N ASN A 109 -15.28 -7.89 3.30
CA ASN A 109 -15.65 -9.15 2.64
C ASN A 109 -14.86 -10.37 3.15
N LEU A 110 -13.78 -10.16 3.91
CA LEU A 110 -13.03 -11.25 4.55
C LEU A 110 -13.54 -11.44 5.98
N GLU A 111 -13.94 -12.67 6.30
CA GLU A 111 -14.45 -13.02 7.61
C GLU A 111 -13.38 -12.78 8.70
N GLY A 112 -13.78 -12.19 9.82
CA GLY A 112 -12.86 -11.84 10.90
C GLY A 112 -11.99 -10.60 10.67
N LEU A 113 -12.09 -9.95 9.51
CA LEU A 113 -11.33 -8.74 9.19
C LEU A 113 -12.25 -7.53 9.09
N PHE A 114 -11.90 -6.47 9.81
CA PHE A 114 -12.73 -5.28 10.01
C PHE A 114 -11.93 -4.00 9.69
N ALA A 115 -12.63 -2.94 9.32
CA ALA A 115 -12.05 -1.61 9.08
C ALA A 115 -12.95 -0.51 9.64
N ALA A 116 -12.36 0.56 10.17
CA ALA A 116 -13.10 1.66 10.79
C ALA A 116 -12.35 2.99 10.65
N GLY A 117 -13.09 4.09 10.65
CA GLY A 117 -12.57 5.45 10.48
C GLY A 117 -12.42 5.83 9.01
N ASP A 118 -11.57 6.82 8.75
CA ASP A 118 -11.43 7.47 7.45
C ASP A 118 -11.06 6.52 6.30
N CYS A 119 -10.46 5.37 6.60
CA CYS A 119 -10.16 4.33 5.62
C CYS A 119 -11.42 3.68 5.03
N THR A 120 -12.57 3.80 5.68
CA THR A 120 -13.87 3.29 5.19
C THR A 120 -14.66 4.33 4.40
N GLY A 121 -14.11 5.54 4.21
CA GLY A 121 -14.79 6.63 3.51
C GLY A 121 -15.89 7.28 4.35
N GLY A 122 -16.97 7.74 3.70
CA GLY A 122 -18.08 8.40 4.38
C GLY A 122 -17.73 9.77 5.00
N PHE A 123 -18.35 10.09 6.13
CA PHE A 123 -18.15 11.37 6.82
C PHE A 123 -16.94 11.34 7.75
N LYS A 124 -15.81 11.83 7.24
CA LYS A 124 -14.49 11.84 7.90
C LYS A 124 -14.43 12.83 9.06
N GLN A 125 -14.85 12.37 10.24
CA GLN A 125 -14.81 13.11 11.50
C GLN A 125 -14.34 12.18 12.62
N ILE A 126 -13.67 12.75 13.61
CA ILE A 126 -13.19 12.02 14.79
C ILE A 126 -14.33 11.27 15.47
N ALA A 127 -15.49 11.92 15.67
CA ALA A 127 -16.65 11.29 16.29
C ALA A 127 -17.18 10.07 15.50
N THR A 128 -17.22 10.18 14.17
CA THR A 128 -17.58 9.05 13.29
C THR A 128 -16.60 7.91 13.45
N ALA A 129 -15.30 8.20 13.39
CA ALA A 129 -14.24 7.19 13.51
C ALA A 129 -14.26 6.49 14.88
N VAL A 130 -14.49 7.23 15.97
CA VAL A 130 -14.64 6.66 17.32
C VAL A 130 -15.84 5.71 17.39
N GLY A 131 -17.00 6.12 16.86
CA GLY A 131 -18.20 5.28 16.84
C GLY A 131 -18.01 4.00 16.01
N GLN A 132 -17.43 4.12 14.83
CA GLN A 132 -17.07 2.98 13.98
C GLN A 132 -16.06 2.06 14.66
N GLY A 133 -15.04 2.62 15.30
CA GLY A 133 -14.03 1.85 16.03
C GLY A 133 -14.61 1.06 17.19
N ALA A 134 -15.52 1.66 17.97
CA ALA A 134 -16.23 0.99 19.04
C ALA A 134 -17.07 -0.19 18.53
N LEU A 135 -17.77 0.00 17.40
CA LEU A 135 -18.56 -1.06 16.76
C LEU A 135 -17.67 -2.20 16.25
N ALA A 136 -16.61 -1.88 15.50
CA ALA A 136 -15.66 -2.86 14.97
C ALA A 136 -15.02 -3.67 16.11
N GLY A 137 -14.57 -3.01 17.18
CA GLY A 137 -13.97 -3.66 18.34
C GLY A 137 -14.92 -4.64 19.03
N LYS A 138 -16.20 -4.27 19.21
CA LYS A 138 -17.20 -5.19 19.76
C LYS A 138 -17.38 -6.44 18.88
N ARG A 139 -17.44 -6.26 17.55
CA ARG A 139 -17.62 -7.36 16.60
C ARG A 139 -16.40 -8.28 16.52
N MET A 140 -15.19 -7.74 16.63
CA MET A 140 -13.97 -8.53 16.74
C MET A 140 -13.99 -9.42 17.99
N VAL A 141 -14.45 -8.91 19.15
CA VAL A 141 -14.56 -9.71 20.38
C VAL A 141 -15.56 -10.85 20.22
N GLU A 142 -16.73 -10.57 19.63
CA GLU A 142 -17.75 -11.59 19.34
C GLU A 142 -17.19 -12.68 18.41
N TYR A 143 -16.48 -12.30 17.34
CA TYR A 143 -15.83 -13.22 16.41
C TYR A 143 -14.75 -14.08 17.06
N VAL A 144 -13.85 -13.49 17.86
CA VAL A 144 -12.79 -14.26 18.55
C VAL A 144 -13.38 -15.25 19.56
N ASN A 145 -14.48 -14.88 20.22
CA ASN A 145 -15.16 -15.77 21.16
C ASN A 145 -15.85 -16.94 20.45
N SER A 146 -16.47 -16.73 19.28
CA SER A 146 -17.07 -17.84 18.52
C SER A 146 -16.03 -18.89 18.11
N LEU A 147 -14.84 -18.45 17.66
CA LEU A 147 -13.74 -19.35 17.32
C LEU A 147 -13.23 -20.20 18.51
N ARG A 148 -13.31 -19.68 19.74
CA ARG A 148 -12.92 -20.42 20.96
C ARG A 148 -13.94 -21.50 21.31
N ILE A 149 -15.22 -21.20 21.12
CA ILE A 149 -16.32 -22.15 21.38
C ILE A 149 -16.23 -23.31 20.39
N GLU A 150 -16.04 -23.03 19.10
CA GLU A 150 -15.89 -24.05 18.06
C GLU A 150 -14.70 -24.98 18.33
N LYS A 151 -13.54 -24.43 18.73
CA LYS A 151 -12.36 -25.23 19.08
C LYS A 151 -12.54 -26.10 20.33
N SER A 152 -13.44 -25.74 21.23
CA SER A 152 -13.73 -26.52 22.44
C SER A 152 -14.80 -27.59 22.22
N ALA A 153 -15.48 -27.55 21.07
CA ALA A 153 -16.49 -28.50 20.65
C ALA A 153 -15.94 -29.62 19.72
N LEU A 154 -14.67 -29.50 19.30
CA LEU A 154 -13.89 -30.49 18.56
C LEU A 154 -12.97 -31.27 19.50
#